data_AF-A0A956N5K8-F1
#
_entry.id   AF-A0A956N5K8-F1
#
_cell.length_a   1.000
_cell.length_b   1.000
_cell.length_c   1.000
_cell.angle_alpha   90.00
_cell.angle_beta   90.00
_cell.angle_gamma   90.00
#
_symmetry.space_group_name_H-M   'P 1'
#
loop_
_entity.id
_entity.type
_entity.pdbx_description
1 polymer ?
#
loop_
_entity_poly.entity_id
_entity_poly.type
_entity_poly.pdbx_seq_one_letter_code
_entity_poly.pdbx_strand_id
1 'polypeptide(L)'
;VTTVLALAIPVAVYLAGIYALYAGLFEHVDAFHALLLVLTAIVVAAGPILAAAGVSMAVCLLVVMMAPAVSVIGYEVHGHRRVAEALQRTLRP
;
A
#
# COMPACT_ATOMS: atom_id res chain seq x y z
N VAL A 1 13.19 10.68 -15.08
CA VAL A 1 12.93 9.23 -14.94
C VAL A 1 13.93 8.53 -14.01
N THR A 2 15.25 8.59 -14.28
CA THR A 2 16.29 7.91 -13.47
C THR A 2 16.24 8.25 -11.98
N THR A 3 16.11 9.52 -11.65
CA THR A 3 15.97 10.00 -10.26
C THR A 3 14.69 9.50 -9.58
N VAL A 4 13.59 9.32 -10.34
CA VAL A 4 12.34 8.73 -9.82
C VAL A 4 12.52 7.24 -9.54
N LEU A 5 13.17 6.52 -10.46
CA LEU A 5 13.49 5.10 -10.29
C LEU A 5 14.41 4.86 -9.07
N ALA A 6 15.36 5.77 -8.82
CA ALA A 6 16.24 5.69 -7.65
C ALA A 6 15.49 5.71 -6.31
N LEU A 7 14.25 6.21 -6.28
CA LEU A 7 13.39 6.19 -5.09
C LEU A 7 12.29 5.12 -5.19
N ALA A 8 11.69 4.95 -6.36
CA ALA A 8 10.62 3.97 -6.58
C ALA A 8 11.09 2.53 -6.34
N ILE A 9 12.33 2.19 -6.72
CA ILE A 9 12.88 0.84 -6.54
C ILE A 9 13.08 0.50 -5.05
N PRO A 10 13.79 1.31 -4.24
CA PRO A 10 13.89 1.05 -2.80
C PRO A 10 12.53 0.98 -2.10
N VAL A 11 11.58 1.85 -2.47
CA VAL A 11 10.22 1.85 -1.91
C VAL A 11 9.48 0.55 -2.27
N ALA A 12 9.56 0.11 -3.53
CA ALA A 12 8.97 -1.16 -3.97
C ALA A 12 9.54 -2.34 -3.18
N VAL A 13 10.87 -2.39 -3.04
CA VAL A 13 11.58 -3.45 -2.30
C VAL A 13 11.16 -3.45 -0.83
N TYR A 14 11.12 -2.28 -0.19
CA TYR A 14 10.69 -2.14 1.20
C TYR A 14 9.25 -2.65 1.41
N LEU A 15 8.31 -2.21 0.57
CA LEU A 15 6.91 -2.61 0.66
C LEU A 15 6.74 -4.11 0.37
N ALA A 16 7.41 -4.64 -0.65
CA ALA A 16 7.42 -6.07 -0.94
C ALA A 16 7.94 -6.88 0.26
N GLY A 17 8.99 -6.39 0.94
CA GLY A 17 9.51 -6.98 2.16
C GLY A 17 8.46 -7.02 3.29
N ILE A 18 7.69 -5.94 3.48
CA ILE A 18 6.60 -5.94 4.46
C ILE A 18 5.54 -6.99 4.12
N TYR A 19 5.09 -7.07 2.86
CA TYR A 19 4.10 -8.08 2.46
C TYR A 19 4.65 -9.51 2.59
N ALA A 20 5.93 -9.73 2.29
CA ALA A 20 6.59 -11.02 2.45
C ALA A 20 6.70 -11.43 3.93
N LEU A 21 7.07 -10.50 4.81
CA LEU A 21 7.10 -10.73 6.26
C LEU A 21 5.71 -11.06 6.79
N TYR A 22 4.68 -10.33 6.34
CA TYR A 22 3.31 -10.60 6.71
C TYR A 22 2.89 -12.01 6.27
N ALA A 23 3.13 -12.36 5.01
CA ALA A 23 2.82 -13.68 4.46
C ALA A 23 3.54 -14.81 5.22
N GLY A 24 4.81 -14.62 5.57
CA GLY A 24 5.59 -15.58 6.34
C GLY A 24 5.13 -15.72 7.79
N LEU A 25 4.64 -14.65 8.41
CA LEU A 25 4.18 -14.67 9.81
C LEU A 25 2.78 -15.27 9.96
N PHE A 26 1.88 -15.02 9.00
CA PHE A 26 0.48 -15.38 9.11
C PHE A 26 0.07 -16.66 8.36
N GLU A 27 0.99 -17.32 7.62
CA GLU A 27 0.80 -18.55 6.81
C GLU A 27 -0.39 -18.58 5.84
N HIS A 28 -1.26 -17.56 5.86
CA HIS A 28 -2.45 -17.41 5.03
C HIS A 28 -2.45 -16.01 4.41
N VAL A 29 -2.14 -15.97 3.11
CA VAL A 29 -2.26 -14.77 2.29
C VAL A 29 -3.69 -14.72 1.77
N ASP A 30 -4.53 -13.92 2.42
CA ASP A 30 -5.90 -13.70 1.94
C ASP A 30 -5.89 -12.88 0.64
N ALA A 31 -6.91 -13.08 -0.20
CA ALA A 31 -7.11 -12.33 -1.45
C ALA A 31 -7.06 -10.80 -1.25
N PHE A 32 -7.38 -10.31 -0.05
CA PHE A 32 -7.26 -8.91 0.34
C PHE A 32 -5.80 -8.41 0.32
N HIS A 33 -4.84 -9.17 0.87
CA HIS A 33 -3.42 -8.76 0.87
C HIS A 33 -2.84 -8.81 -0.54
N ALA A 34 -3.26 -9.79 -1.35
CA ALA A 34 -2.90 -9.86 -2.76
C ALA A 34 -3.44 -8.63 -3.54
N LEU A 35 -4.69 -8.24 -3.30
CA LEU A 35 -5.27 -7.03 -3.89
C LEU A 35 -4.49 -5.77 -3.47
N LEU A 36 -4.18 -5.62 -2.18
CA LEU A 36 -3.41 -4.49 -1.69
C LEU A 36 -2.01 -4.43 -2.31
N LEU A 37 -1.33 -5.57 -2.43
CA LEU A 37 -0.02 -5.65 -3.07
C LEU A 37 -0.08 -5.19 -4.54
N VAL A 38 -1.09 -5.65 -5.30
CA VAL A 38 -1.28 -5.25 -6.70
C VAL A 38 -1.55 -3.74 -6.81
N LEU A 39 -2.44 -3.20 -5.97
CA LEU A 39 -2.74 -1.77 -5.95
C LEU A 39 -1.50 -0.93 -5.60
N THR A 40 -0.74 -1.35 -4.58
CA THR A 40 0.52 -0.70 -4.21
C THR A 40 1.52 -0.73 -5.37
N ALA A 41 1.67 -1.86 -6.08
CA ALA A 41 2.56 -1.99 -7.22
C ALA A 41 2.16 -1.05 -8.36
N ILE A 42 0.86 -0.90 -8.64
CA ILE A 42 0.33 0.04 -9.63
C ILE A 42 0.71 1.49 -9.26
N VAL A 43 0.52 1.89 -8.00
CA VAL A 43 0.85 3.25 -7.53
C VAL A 43 2.34 3.54 -7.65
N VAL A 44 3.21 2.58 -7.28
CA VAL A 44 4.66 2.75 -7.43
C VAL A 44 5.07 2.85 -8.90
N ALA A 45 4.49 2.02 -9.77
CA ALA A 45 4.78 2.03 -11.21
C ALA A 45 4.30 3.32 -11.90
N ALA A 46 3.22 3.93 -11.40
CA ALA A 46 2.71 5.19 -11.94
C ALA A 46 3.75 6.32 -11.87
N GLY A 47 4.61 6.36 -10.85
CA GLY A 47 5.66 7.39 -10.72
C GLY A 47 6.62 7.45 -11.92
N PRO A 48 7.36 6.37 -12.22
CA PRO A 48 8.23 6.30 -13.40
C PRO A 48 7.49 6.49 -14.74
N ILE A 49 6.25 6.02 -14.85
CA ILE A 49 5.42 6.19 -16.06
C ILE A 49 5.09 7.69 -16.28
N LEU A 50 4.66 8.39 -15.23
CA LEU A 50 4.41 9.84 -15.27
C LEU A 50 5.70 10.61 -15.61
N ALA A 51 6.82 10.19 -15.03
CA ALA A 51 8.12 10.79 -15.33
C ALA A 51 8.52 10.59 -16.79
N ALA A 52 8.18 9.45 -17.40
CA ALA A 52 8.41 9.17 -18.82
C ALA A 52 7.48 10.00 -19.71
N ALA A 53 6.29 10.35 -19.22
CA ALA A 53 5.34 11.26 -19.88
C ALA A 53 5.70 12.75 -19.71
N GLY A 54 6.83 13.10 -19.07
CA GLY A 54 7.28 14.49 -18.90
C GLY A 54 6.63 15.24 -17.74
N VAL A 55 5.93 14.54 -16.84
CA VAL A 55 5.35 15.14 -15.63
C VAL A 55 6.47 15.59 -14.67
N SER A 56 6.20 16.65 -13.89
CA SER A 56 7.18 17.22 -12.97
C SER A 56 7.66 16.20 -11.93
N MET A 57 8.93 16.31 -11.57
CA MET A 57 9.59 15.43 -10.59
C MET A 57 8.82 15.39 -9.27
N ALA A 58 8.39 16.55 -8.77
CA ALA A 58 7.65 16.68 -7.52
C ALA A 58 6.37 15.83 -7.52
N VAL A 59 5.58 15.89 -8.60
CA VAL A 59 4.34 15.10 -8.74
C VAL A 59 4.65 13.61 -8.79
N CYS A 60 5.69 13.20 -9.51
CA CYS A 60 6.10 11.80 -9.56
C CYS A 60 6.46 11.25 -8.17
N LEU A 61 7.19 12.03 -7.36
CA LEU A 61 7.56 11.63 -6.01
C LEU A 61 6.36 11.60 -5.05
N LEU A 62 5.44 12.56 -5.17
CA LEU A 62 4.18 12.52 -4.43
C LEU A 62 3.42 11.22 -4.71
N VAL A 63 3.30 10.82 -5.98
CA VAL A 63 2.63 9.58 -6.37
C VAL A 63 3.33 8.35 -5.77
N VAL A 64 4.67 8.27 -5.83
CA VAL A 64 5.41 7.16 -5.21
C VAL A 64 5.20 7.14 -3.68
N MET A 65 5.18 8.30 -3.03
CA MET A 65 4.94 8.43 -1.58
C MET A 65 3.51 8.04 -1.16
N MET A 66 2.56 8.01 -2.08
CA MET A 66 1.20 7.53 -1.81
C MET A 66 1.09 6.00 -1.78
N ALA A 67 2.10 5.27 -2.24
CA ALA A 67 2.11 3.80 -2.21
C ALA A 67 1.80 3.19 -0.82
N PRO A 68 2.42 3.62 0.30
CA PRO A 68 2.07 3.12 1.64
C PRO A 68 0.65 3.51 2.10
N ALA A 69 0.09 4.63 1.61
CA ALA A 69 -1.26 5.04 1.97
C ALA A 69 -2.32 4.03 1.50
N VAL A 70 -2.05 3.30 0.40
CA VAL A 70 -2.91 2.21 -0.09
C VAL A 70 -3.16 1.16 1.01
N SER A 71 -2.10 0.74 1.70
CA SER A 71 -2.21 -0.24 2.79
C SER A 71 -2.96 0.33 3.99
N VAL A 72 -2.64 1.56 4.41
CA VAL A 72 -3.32 2.21 5.55
C VAL A 72 -4.82 2.32 5.30
N ILE A 73 -5.20 2.88 4.15
CA ILE A 73 -6.61 3.04 3.76
C ILE A 73 -7.28 1.67 3.66
N GLY A 74 -6.60 0.67 3.08
CA GLY A 74 -7.12 -0.69 2.98
C GLY A 74 -7.51 -1.26 4.34
N TYR A 75 -6.62 -1.15 5.34
CA TYR A 75 -6.88 -1.65 6.69
C TYR A 75 -7.92 -0.81 7.44
N GLU A 76 -7.91 0.52 7.29
CA GLU A 76 -8.89 1.40 7.95
C GLU A 76 -10.31 1.18 7.41
N VAL A 77 -10.47 1.11 6.09
CA VAL A 77 -11.79 0.88 5.45
C VAL A 77 -12.38 -0.48 5.85
N HIS A 78 -11.55 -1.53 5.94
CA HIS A 78 -11.99 -2.84 6.45
C HIS A 78 -12.07 -2.91 7.99
N GLY A 79 -11.51 -1.94 8.71
CA GLY A 79 -11.48 -1.89 10.18
C GLY A 79 -12.81 -1.48 10.81
N HIS A 80 -13.62 -0.69 10.11
CA HIS A 80 -14.89 -0.15 10.65
C HIS A 80 -15.86 -1.23 11.15
N ARG A 81 -15.91 -2.40 10.49
CA ARG A 81 -16.79 -3.49 10.91
C ARG A 81 -16.36 -4.10 12.26
N ARG A 82 -15.06 -4.14 12.55
CA ARG A 82 -14.53 -4.73 13.79
C ARG A 82 -14.72 -3.83 15.00
N VAL A 83 -14.60 -2.51 14.83
CA VAL A 83 -14.82 -1.55 15.93
C VAL A 83 -16.29 -1.52 16.33
N ALA A 84 -17.22 -1.55 15.35
CA ALA A 84 -18.66 -1.60 15.63
C ALA A 84 -19.07 -2.90 16.34
N GLU A 85 -18.54 -4.05 15.90
CA GLU A 85 -18.81 -5.34 16.54
C GLU A 85 -18.20 -5.44 17.95
N ALA A 86 -17.01 -4.89 18.17
CA ALA A 86 -16.38 -4.85 19.50
C ALA A 86 -17.19 -3.96 20.47
N LEU A 87 -17.63 -2.78 20.01
CA LEU A 87 -18.43 -1.86 20.82
C LEU A 87 -19.80 -2.47 21.20
N GLN A 88 -20.45 -3.21 20.28
CA GLN A 88 -21.71 -3.91 20.58
C GLN A 88 -21.55 -5.06 21.57
N ARG A 89 -20.38 -5.73 21.63
CA ARG A 89 -20.10 -6.77 22.64
C ARG A 89 -19.85 -6.18 24.02
N THR A 90 -19.22 -5.01 24.12
CA THR A 90 -18.98 -4.33 25.40
C THR A 90 -20.23 -3.62 25.94
N LEU A 91 -21.13 -3.16 25.08
CA LEU A 91 -22.37 -2.47 25.47
C LEU A 91 -23.58 -3.40 25.71
N ARG A 92 -23.44 -4.71 25.50
CA ARG A 92 -24.46 -5.68 25.95
C ARG A 92 -24.24 -5.96 27.44
N PRO A 93 -25.11 -5.48 28.35
CA PRO A 93 -25.06 -5.85 29.77
C PRO A 93 -25.37 -7.32 29.99
#